data_AF-A0A1W9QM07-F1
#
_entry.id   AF-A0A1W9QM07-F1
#
_cell.length_a   1.000
_cell.length_b   1.000
_cell.length_c   1.000
_cell.angle_alpha   90.00
_cell.angle_beta   90.00
_cell.angle_gamma   90.00
#
_symmetry.space_group_name_H-M   'P 1'
#
loop_
_entity.id
_entity.type
_entity.pdbx_description
1 polymer ?
#
loop_
_entity_poly.entity_id
_entity_poly.type
_entity_poly.pdbx_seq_one_letter_code
_entity_poly.pdbx_strand_id
1 'polypeptide(L)'
;MSKKQYIGIIILTVMILGFLFYWYEFRPSQIKKWCFIEAQEEAIKLLKTKAEILEKYKEGAERDLYLEDDFEYYYKNCLRKKGL
;
A
#
# COMPACT_ATOMS: atom_id res chain seq x y z
N MET A 1 8.41 -21.39 40.14
CA MET A 1 8.53 -20.15 39.35
C MET A 1 7.93 -19.02 40.18
N SER A 2 8.68 -17.95 40.48
CA SER A 2 8.17 -16.87 41.34
C SER A 2 7.15 -16.01 40.61
N LYS A 3 6.25 -15.33 41.34
CA LYS A 3 5.27 -14.40 40.74
C LYS A 3 5.92 -13.35 39.82
N LYS A 4 7.15 -12.90 40.15
CA LYS A 4 7.92 -11.95 39.34
C LYS A 4 8.37 -12.54 38.00
N GLN A 5 8.75 -13.83 37.99
CA GLN A 5 9.13 -14.53 36.76
C GLN A 5 7.91 -14.74 35.84
N TYR A 6 6.74 -15.06 36.40
CA TYR A 6 5.50 -15.23 35.62
C TYR A 6 5.06 -13.91 34.95
N ILE A 7 5.09 -12.80 35.68
CA ILE A 7 4.79 -11.47 35.13
C ILE A 7 5.77 -11.11 34.00
N GLY A 8 7.07 -11.38 34.19
CA GLY A 8 8.08 -11.15 33.16
C GLY A 8 7.80 -11.92 31.87
N ILE A 9 7.41 -13.20 31.98
CA ILE A 9 7.05 -14.04 30.83
C ILE A 9 5.81 -13.48 30.11
N ILE A 10 4.78 -13.04 30.84
CA ILE A 10 3.59 -12.44 30.23
C ILE A 10 3.96 -11.19 29.44
N ILE A 11 4.73 -10.28 30.03
CA ILE A 11 5.13 -9.03 29.36
C ILE A 11 5.92 -9.34 28.09
N LEU A 12 6.88 -10.26 28.16
CA LEU A 12 7.67 -10.68 27.00
C LEU A 12 6.76 -11.27 25.90
N THR A 13 5.80 -12.10 26.28
CA THR A 13 4.85 -12.70 25.35
C THR A 13 4.01 -11.64 24.65
N VAL A 14 3.48 -10.67 25.40
CA VAL A 14 2.70 -9.55 24.84
C VAL A 14 3.54 -8.70 23.89
N MET A 15 4.80 -8.42 24.24
CA MET A 15 5.70 -7.69 23.34
C MET A 15 5.96 -8.43 22.03
N ILE A 16 6.21 -9.74 22.09
CA ILE A 16 6.44 -10.56 20.88
C ILE A 16 5.17 -10.59 20.02
N LEU A 17 4.00 -10.84 20.61
CA LEU A 17 2.74 -10.84 19.87
C LEU A 17 2.42 -9.48 19.26
N GLY A 18 2.65 -8.39 20.00
CA GLY A 18 2.49 -7.02 19.50
C GLY A 18 3.42 -6.71 18.33
N PHE A 19 4.67 -7.16 18.41
CA PHE A 19 5.63 -7.02 17.31
C PHE A 19 5.21 -7.81 16.06
N LEU A 20 4.79 -9.07 16.23
CA LEU A 20 4.30 -9.90 15.13
C LEU A 20 3.06 -9.28 14.47
N PHE A 21 2.09 -8.84 15.28
CA PHE A 21 0.89 -8.17 14.78
C PHE A 21 1.24 -6.88 14.02
N TYR A 22 2.14 -6.06 14.55
CA TYR A 22 2.60 -4.86 13.85
C TYR A 22 3.23 -5.19 12.49
N TRP A 23 4.12 -6.18 12.46
CA TRP A 23 4.91 -6.49 11.26
C TRP A 23 4.08 -7.15 10.16
N TYR A 24 3.20 -8.09 10.51
CA TYR A 24 2.47 -8.90 9.54
C TYR A 24 1.07 -8.39 9.19
N GLU A 25 0.44 -7.60 10.06
CA GLU A 25 -0.92 -7.09 9.82
C GLU A 25 -0.90 -5.58 9.59
N PHE A 26 -0.44 -4.83 10.60
CA PHE A 26 -0.58 -3.37 10.58
C PHE A 26 0.28 -2.72 9.49
N ARG A 27 1.58 -3.02 9.45
CA ARG A 27 2.52 -2.50 8.44
C ARG A 27 2.03 -2.75 7.01
N PRO A 28 1.71 -3.99 6.59
CA PRO A 28 1.28 -4.21 5.21
C PRO A 28 -0.05 -3.57 4.86
N SER A 29 -1.00 -3.50 5.80
CA SER A 29 -2.28 -2.81 5.57
C SER A 29 -2.07 -1.32 5.25
N GLN A 30 -1.21 -0.64 6.02
CA GLN A 30 -0.91 0.77 5.78
C GLN A 30 -0.19 0.99 4.45
N ILE A 31 0.78 0.14 4.12
CA ILE A 31 1.51 0.21 2.84
C ILE A 31 0.56 0.01 1.66
N LYS A 32 -0.32 -1.00 1.70
CA LYS A 32 -1.29 -1.26 0.61
C LYS A 32 -2.21 -0.07 0.39
N LYS A 33 -2.73 0.54 1.46
CA LYS A 33 -3.56 1.75 1.37
C LYS A 33 -2.79 2.90 0.71
N TRP A 34 -1.56 3.14 1.15
CA TRP A 34 -0.74 4.21 0.60
C TRP A 34 -0.38 3.96 -0.87
N CYS A 35 0.00 2.74 -1.22
CA CYS A 35 0.31 2.36 -2.60
C CYS A 35 -0.92 2.40 -3.51
N PHE A 36 -2.12 2.11 -3.00
CA PHE A 36 -3.36 2.25 -3.78
C PHE A 36 -3.59 3.70 -4.19
N ILE A 37 -3.44 4.63 -3.24
CA ILE A 37 -3.61 6.08 -3.50
C ILE A 37 -2.54 6.56 -4.48
N GLU A 38 -1.26 6.26 -4.24
CA GLU A 38 -0.17 6.66 -5.13
C GLU A 38 -0.34 6.09 -6.55
N ALA A 39 -0.73 4.81 -6.67
CA ALA A 39 -0.93 4.19 -7.97
C ALA A 39 -2.12 4.80 -8.73
N GLN A 40 -3.19 5.16 -8.02
CA GLN A 40 -4.33 5.85 -8.62
C GLN A 40 -3.92 7.23 -9.14
N GLU A 41 -3.23 8.04 -8.33
CA GLU A 41 -2.78 9.38 -8.72
C GLU A 41 -1.83 9.34 -9.93
N GLU A 42 -0.85 8.45 -9.92
CA GLU A 42 0.11 8.31 -11.01
C GLU A 42 -0.53 7.77 -12.29
N ALA A 43 -1.47 6.81 -12.19
CA ALA A 43 -2.17 6.27 -13.34
C ALA A 43 -3.12 7.30 -13.99
N ILE A 44 -3.82 8.11 -13.19
CA ILE A 44 -4.65 9.22 -13.70
C ILE A 44 -3.77 10.25 -14.41
N LYS A 45 -2.63 10.62 -13.79
CA LYS A 45 -1.68 11.57 -14.38
C LYS A 45 -1.14 11.06 -15.71
N LEU A 46 -0.79 9.78 -15.78
CA LEU A 46 -0.33 9.15 -17.02
C LEU A 46 -1.44 9.14 -18.09
N LEU A 47 -2.70 8.89 -17.72
CA LEU A 47 -3.81 8.95 -18.67
C LEU A 47 -4.00 10.37 -19.23
N LYS A 48 -3.89 11.40 -18.39
CA LYS A 48 -3.93 12.81 -18.82
C LYS A 48 -2.83 13.10 -19.84
N THR A 49 -1.60 12.66 -19.58
CA THR A 49 -0.50 12.80 -20.55
C THR A 49 -0.76 12.01 -21.84
N LYS A 50 -1.32 10.80 -21.76
CA LYS A 50 -1.71 10.02 -22.95
C LYS A 50 -2.81 10.73 -23.76
N ALA A 51 -3.73 11.44 -23.11
CA ALA A 51 -4.80 12.19 -23.77
C ALA A 51 -4.32 13.43 -24.53
N GLU A 52 -3.17 14.00 -24.16
CA GLU A 52 -2.54 15.09 -24.92
C GLU A 52 -2.05 14.62 -26.31
N ILE A 53 -1.78 13.32 -26.46
CA ILE A 53 -1.24 12.72 -27.69
C ILE A 53 -2.35 11.98 -28.48
N LEU A 54 -3.25 11.30 -27.78
CA LEU A 54 -4.26 10.43 -28.36
C LEU A 54 -5.66 10.82 -27.87
N GLU A 55 -6.47 11.35 -28.79
CA GLU A 55 -7.82 11.83 -28.51
C GLU A 55 -8.74 10.78 -27.86
N LYS A 56 -8.52 9.49 -28.16
CA LYS A 56 -9.29 8.37 -27.58
C LYS A 56 -9.25 8.31 -26.05
N TYR A 57 -8.26 8.92 -25.39
CA TYR A 57 -8.13 8.92 -23.93
C TYR A 57 -8.70 10.19 -23.27
N LYS A 58 -9.16 11.17 -24.05
CA LYS A 58 -9.57 12.48 -23.54
C LYS A 58 -10.78 12.41 -22.62
N GLU A 59 -11.83 11.68 -23.01
CA GLU A 59 -13.02 11.51 -22.17
C GLU A 59 -12.68 10.86 -20.82
N GLY A 60 -11.80 9.87 -20.82
CA GLY A 60 -11.36 9.21 -19.59
C GLY A 60 -10.52 10.13 -18.70
N ALA A 61 -9.60 10.87 -19.30
CA ALA A 61 -8.74 11.82 -18.59
C ALA A 61 -9.53 12.98 -17.94
N GLU A 62 -10.56 13.49 -18.61
CA GLU A 62 -11.44 14.55 -18.08
C GLU A 62 -12.28 14.09 -16.88
N ARG A 63 -12.50 12.78 -16.73
CA ARG A 63 -13.25 12.17 -15.62
C ARG A 63 -12.37 11.60 -14.52
N ASP A 64 -11.07 11.92 -14.51
CA ASP A 64 -10.09 11.36 -13.57
C ASP A 64 -10.11 9.82 -13.53
N LEU A 65 -10.34 9.19 -14.69
CA LEU A 65 -10.19 7.75 -14.86
C LEU A 65 -8.72 7.38 -15.05
N TYR A 66 -8.44 6.09 -14.98
CA TYR A 66 -7.13 5.51 -15.24
C TYR A 66 -7.29 4.18 -15.97
N LEU A 67 -6.24 3.74 -16.66
CA LEU A 67 -6.19 2.39 -17.22
C LEU A 67 -5.77 1.41 -16.13
N GLU A 68 -6.44 0.26 -16.07
CA GLU A 68 -6.17 -0.78 -15.07
C GLU A 68 -4.70 -1.26 -15.13
N ASP A 69 -4.15 -1.46 -16.33
CA ASP A 69 -2.76 -1.86 -16.52
C ASP A 69 -1.75 -0.84 -15.94
N ASP A 70 -2.02 0.46 -16.14
CA ASP A 70 -1.15 1.52 -15.62
C ASP A 70 -1.22 1.54 -14.07
N PHE A 71 -2.43 1.43 -13.52
CA PHE A 71 -2.65 1.34 -12.07
C PHE A 71 -1.91 0.13 -11.48
N GLU A 72 -2.07 -1.06 -12.06
CA GLU A 72 -1.42 -2.27 -11.57
C GLU A 72 0.11 -2.14 -11.59
N TYR A 73 0.66 -1.54 -12.64
CA TYR A 73 2.09 -1.30 -12.75
C TYR A 73 2.61 -0.43 -11.60
N TYR A 74 1.98 0.72 -11.35
CA TYR A 74 2.37 1.61 -10.27
C TYR A 74 2.16 0.98 -8.89
N TYR A 75 1.05 0.27 -8.69
CA TYR A 75 0.73 -0.41 -7.44
C TYR A 75 1.78 -1.48 -7.09
N LYS A 76 2.06 -2.40 -8.03
CA LYS A 76 3.08 -3.46 -7.85
C LYS A 76 4.46 -2.87 -7.60
N ASN A 77 4.81 -1.80 -8.31
CA ASN A 77 6.10 -1.15 -8.12
C ASN A 77 6.22 -0.46 -6.74
N CYS A 78 5.14 0.18 -6.26
CA CYS A 78 5.09 0.76 -4.92
C CYS A 78 5.25 -0.31 -3.83
N LEU A 79 4.50 -1.42 -3.92
CA LEU A 79 4.60 -2.53 -2.97
C LEU A 79 6.05 -3.04 -2.89
N ARG A 80 6.66 -3.30 -4.04
CA ARG A 80 8.05 -3.76 -4.14
C ARG A 80 9.04 -2.78 -3.51
N LYS A 81 8.88 -1.47 -3.75
CA LYS A 81 9.73 -0.43 -3.13
C LYS A 81 9.62 -0.42 -1.60
N LYS A 82 8.46 -0.79 -1.05
CA LYS A 82 8.23 -0.86 0.41
C LYS A 82 8.51 -2.24 1.01
N GLY A 83 8.98 -3.19 0.19
CA GLY A 83 9.28 -4.55 0.62
C GLY A 83 8.03 -5.36 0.96
N LEU A 84 6.98 -5.21 0.15
CA LEU A 84 5.83 -6.11 0.07
C LEU A 84 5.74 -6.77 -1.30
#